data_AF-A0A0N4VU26-F1
#
_entry.id   AF-A0A0N4VU26-F1
#
_cell.length_a   1.000
_cell.length_b   1.000
_cell.length_c   1.000
_cell.angle_alpha   90.00
_cell.angle_beta   90.00
_cell.angle_gamma   90.00
#
_symmetry.space_group_name_H-M   'P 1'
#
loop_
_entity.id
_entity.type
_entity.pdbx_description
1 polymer ?
#
loop_
_entity_poly.entity_id
_entity_poly.type
_entity_poly.pdbx_seq_one_letter_code
_entity_poly.pdbx_strand_id
1 'polypeptide(L)'
;LEQFRILKRYQFDRTVFGPTVVTVDGNKMLDDESMGCLRYLCSYCDIFKWSKCSALEPVSPFNYGRLVEQCRGERLIKARPYSHFILHLRYMTYEQFRELFSEATHIQLGFRMIRVPWTRIEFPKLVRLIPIFSGINFHY
;
A
#
# COMPACT_ATOMS: atom_id res chain seq x y z
N LEU A 1 18.35 -19.33 -11.29
CA LEU A 1 17.46 -18.21 -10.90
C LEU A 1 18.28 -16.94 -11.07
N GLU A 2 17.94 -16.10 -12.05
CA GLU A 2 18.64 -14.83 -12.28
C GLU A 2 18.33 -13.87 -11.11
N GLN A 3 19.37 -13.45 -10.40
CA GLN A 3 19.27 -12.45 -9.33
C GLN A 3 19.54 -11.07 -9.93
N PHE A 4 18.58 -10.15 -9.81
CA PHE A 4 18.78 -8.75 -10.18
C PHE A 4 19.50 -8.04 -9.03
N ARG A 5 20.72 -7.52 -9.29
CA ARG A 5 21.53 -6.82 -8.27
C ARG A 5 21.75 -5.37 -8.65
N ILE A 6 21.49 -4.47 -7.70
CA ILE A 6 21.79 -3.04 -7.84
C ILE A 6 23.17 -2.77 -7.26
N LEU A 7 24.08 -2.26 -8.09
CA LEU A 7 25.46 -1.96 -7.70
C LEU A 7 25.54 -0.60 -6.99
N LYS A 8 26.23 -0.54 -5.85
CA LYS A 8 26.40 0.66 -5.01
C LYS A 8 27.16 1.83 -5.66
N ARG A 9 27.71 1.63 -6.86
CA ARG A 9 28.48 2.67 -7.59
C ARG A 9 27.61 3.75 -8.24
N TYR A 10 26.30 3.55 -8.28
CA TYR A 10 25.37 4.54 -8.80
C TYR A 10 24.83 5.38 -7.63
N GLN A 11 24.77 6.70 -7.79
CA GLN A 11 24.10 7.63 -6.87
C GLN A 11 23.04 8.39 -7.69
N PHE A 12 21.83 8.53 -7.16
CA PHE A 12 20.77 9.28 -7.82
C PHE A 12 20.81 10.73 -7.35
N ASP A 13 21.23 11.65 -8.22
CA ASP A 13 21.23 13.09 -7.95
C ASP A 13 19.86 13.68 -8.28
N ARG A 14 19.24 14.33 -7.28
CA ARG A 14 17.89 14.89 -7.32
C ARG A 14 17.86 16.39 -7.65
N THR A 15 19.03 17.04 -7.76
CA THR A 15 19.17 18.51 -7.65
C THR A 15 18.56 19.34 -8.77
N VAL A 16 17.97 18.75 -9.80
CA VAL A 16 17.45 19.52 -10.95
C VAL A 16 15.96 19.32 -11.20
N PHE A 17 15.40 18.09 -11.16
CA PHE A 17 13.96 17.84 -11.40
C PHE A 17 13.43 16.52 -10.78
N GLY A 18 13.96 16.08 -9.65
CA GLY A 18 13.58 14.77 -9.10
C GLY A 18 12.16 14.76 -8.47
N PRO A 19 11.38 13.67 -8.63
CA PRO A 19 10.03 13.56 -8.06
C PRO A 19 10.03 13.83 -6.55
N THR A 20 8.98 14.47 -6.04
CA THR A 20 8.85 14.80 -4.60
C THR A 20 8.87 13.55 -3.73
N VAL A 21 8.36 12.43 -4.25
CA VAL A 21 8.47 11.11 -3.62
C VAL A 21 8.70 10.00 -4.63
N VAL A 22 9.51 9.01 -4.24
CA VAL A 22 9.73 7.76 -4.98
C VAL A 22 9.38 6.60 -4.06
N THR A 23 8.52 5.70 -4.54
CA THR A 23 8.21 4.44 -3.85
C THR A 23 8.73 3.27 -4.68
N VAL A 24 9.42 2.34 -4.02
CA VAL A 24 9.87 1.09 -4.62
C VAL A 24 9.13 -0.06 -3.93
N ASP A 25 8.28 -0.76 -4.66
CA ASP A 25 7.48 -1.86 -4.15
C ASP A 25 7.20 -2.92 -5.22
N GLY A 26 6.56 -4.04 -4.82
CA GLY A 26 5.96 -4.99 -5.75
C GLY A 26 6.90 -6.01 -6.40
N ASN A 27 8.21 -5.91 -6.21
CA ASN A 27 9.17 -6.86 -6.79
C ASN A 27 9.47 -8.04 -5.83
N LYS A 28 8.81 -9.18 -6.08
CA LYS A 28 8.99 -10.43 -5.33
C LYS A 28 10.39 -11.05 -5.44
N MET A 29 11.16 -10.67 -6.46
CA MET A 29 12.50 -11.23 -6.71
C MET A 29 13.62 -10.48 -5.98
N LEU A 30 13.31 -9.36 -5.31
CA LEU A 30 14.31 -8.63 -4.54
C LEU A 30 14.55 -9.30 -3.18
N ASP A 31 15.80 -9.68 -2.95
CA ASP A 31 16.27 -10.20 -1.68
C ASP A 31 16.68 -9.07 -0.72
N ASP A 32 17.00 -9.43 0.53
CA ASP A 32 17.29 -8.44 1.57
C ASP A 32 18.57 -7.64 1.28
N GLU A 33 19.56 -8.22 0.58
CA GLU A 33 20.76 -7.50 0.14
C GLU A 33 20.42 -6.42 -0.90
N SER A 34 19.63 -6.78 -1.92
CA SER A 34 19.18 -5.84 -2.94
C SER A 34 18.31 -4.73 -2.35
N MET A 35 17.48 -5.06 -1.36
CA MET A 35 16.71 -4.08 -0.59
C MET A 35 17.61 -3.13 0.21
N GLY A 36 18.71 -3.62 0.77
CA GLY A 36 19.74 -2.80 1.42
C GLY A 36 20.42 -1.85 0.44
N CYS A 37 20.79 -2.34 -0.75
CA CYS A 37 21.37 -1.51 -1.81
C CYS A 37 20.40 -0.43 -2.30
N LEU A 38 19.10 -0.74 -2.42
CA LEU A 38 18.07 0.25 -2.77
C LEU A 38 17.99 1.38 -1.75
N ARG A 39 18.01 1.05 -0.46
CA ARG A 39 17.97 2.06 0.62
C ARG A 39 19.22 2.93 0.63
N TYR A 40 20.36 2.38 0.25
CA TYR A 40 21.59 3.16 0.11
C TYR A 40 21.53 4.07 -1.13
N LEU A 41 21.08 3.55 -2.27
CA LEU A 41 20.94 4.30 -3.52
C LEU A 41 19.94 5.45 -3.40
N CYS A 42 18.85 5.23 -2.67
CA CYS A 42 17.79 6.20 -2.48
C CYS A 42 17.33 6.22 -1.03
N SER A 43 18.10 6.92 -0.19
CA SER A 43 17.81 7.06 1.24
C SER A 43 16.52 7.82 1.55
N TYR A 44 15.98 8.54 0.56
CA TYR A 44 14.71 9.27 0.66
C TYR A 44 13.51 8.54 0.02
N CYS A 45 13.71 7.32 -0.49
CA CYS A 45 12.63 6.53 -1.08
C CYS A 45 11.84 5.75 -0.02
N ASP A 46 10.53 5.64 -0.21
CA ASP A 46 9.70 4.68 0.52
C ASP A 46 9.89 3.29 -0.11
N ILE A 47 10.71 2.44 0.51
CA ILE A 47 11.06 1.12 -0.04
C ILE A 47 10.36 0.01 0.76
N PHE A 48 9.48 -0.73 0.09
CA PHE A 48 8.70 -1.83 0.66
C PHE A 48 9.12 -3.17 0.08
N LYS A 49 9.32 -4.15 0.96
CA LYS A 49 9.48 -5.55 0.53
C LYS A 49 8.15 -6.02 -0.06
N TRP A 50 8.22 -6.91 -1.05
CA TRP A 50 7.02 -7.56 -1.55
C TRP A 50 6.28 -8.28 -0.42
N SER A 51 4.97 -8.07 -0.35
CA SER A 51 4.06 -8.83 0.48
C SER A 51 2.79 -9.14 -0.30
N LYS A 52 1.97 -10.07 0.21
CA LYS A 52 0.66 -10.38 -0.39
C LYS A 52 -0.28 -9.17 -0.41
N CYS A 53 0.03 -8.15 0.39
CA CYS A 53 -0.77 -6.92 0.52
C CYS A 53 -0.24 -5.77 -0.36
N SER A 54 0.92 -5.95 -1.01
CA SER A 54 1.46 -5.00 -2.00
C SER A 54 0.86 -5.11 -3.41
N ALA A 55 0.05 -6.15 -3.67
CA ALA A 55 -0.62 -6.37 -4.96
C ALA A 55 -1.90 -7.21 -4.78
N LEU A 56 -2.87 -6.66 -4.04
CA LEU A 56 -4.13 -7.33 -3.71
C LEU A 56 -5.00 -7.53 -4.96
N GLU A 57 -5.52 -8.75 -5.08
CA GLU A 57 -6.64 -9.05 -5.99
C GLU A 57 -7.97 -8.59 -5.36
N PRO A 58 -9.01 -8.32 -6.17
CA PRO A 58 -10.33 -7.97 -5.64
C PRO A 58 -10.89 -9.03 -4.68
N VAL A 59 -11.27 -8.59 -3.48
CA VAL A 59 -11.83 -9.45 -2.43
C VAL A 59 -13.33 -9.19 -2.32
N SER A 60 -14.13 -10.26 -2.36
CA SER A 60 -15.58 -10.19 -2.07
C SER A 60 -15.84 -9.80 -0.62
N PRO A 61 -16.88 -9.01 -0.31
CA PRO A 61 -17.25 -8.64 1.07
C PRO A 61 -17.32 -9.80 2.06
N PHE A 62 -17.73 -11.00 1.62
CA PHE A 62 -17.77 -12.20 2.46
C PHE A 62 -16.39 -12.61 3.00
N ASN A 63 -15.30 -12.18 2.35
CA ASN A 63 -13.93 -12.55 2.68
C ASN A 63 -13.12 -11.42 3.34
N TYR A 64 -13.77 -10.32 3.77
CA TYR A 64 -13.04 -9.23 4.41
C TYR A 64 -12.33 -9.63 5.69
N GLY A 65 -12.88 -10.57 6.49
CA GLY A 65 -12.16 -11.12 7.65
C GLY A 65 -10.80 -11.71 7.28
N ARG A 66 -10.73 -12.48 6.18
CA ARG A 66 -9.46 -13.05 5.67
C ARG A 66 -8.51 -11.98 5.16
N LEU A 67 -9.03 -10.92 4.56
CA LEU A 67 -8.22 -9.76 4.15
C LEU A 67 -7.55 -9.11 5.36
N VAL A 68 -8.30 -8.91 6.46
CA VAL A 68 -7.75 -8.37 7.71
C VAL A 68 -6.68 -9.30 8.29
N GLU A 69 -6.97 -10.60 8.40
CA GLU A 69 -6.00 -11.58 8.91
C GLU A 69 -4.70 -11.59 8.09
N GLN A 70 -4.81 -11.44 6.76
CA GLN A 70 -3.67 -11.46 5.86
C GLN A 70 -2.84 -10.17 5.92
N CYS A 71 -3.49 -9.01 6.08
CA CYS A 71 -2.86 -7.71 5.87
C CYS A 71 -2.71 -6.83 7.11
N ARG A 72 -3.25 -7.22 8.27
CA ARG A 72 -2.99 -6.50 9.51
C ARG A 72 -1.48 -6.46 9.78
N GLY A 73 -0.99 -5.30 10.21
CA GLY A 73 0.44 -5.09 10.44
C GLY A 73 1.26 -4.72 9.20
N GLU A 74 0.69 -4.80 8.00
CA GLU A 74 1.40 -4.41 6.77
C GLU A 74 1.49 -2.88 6.64
N ARG A 75 2.67 -2.41 6.28
CA ARG A 75 2.93 -0.97 6.08
C ARG A 75 2.45 -0.46 4.73
N LEU A 76 2.35 -1.34 3.73
CA LEU A 76 1.88 -1.06 2.39
C LEU A 76 0.67 -1.95 2.08
N ILE A 77 -0.46 -1.33 1.78
CA ILE A 77 -1.67 -2.02 1.33
C ILE A 77 -2.08 -1.44 -0.01
N LYS A 78 -1.90 -2.23 -1.08
CA LYS A 78 -2.01 -1.78 -2.46
C LYS A 78 -2.76 -2.81 -3.30
N ALA A 79 -3.77 -2.34 -4.02
CA ALA A 79 -4.42 -3.11 -5.08
C ALA A 79 -3.44 -3.38 -6.22
N ARG A 80 -3.58 -4.55 -6.85
CA ARG A 80 -2.83 -4.86 -8.07
C ARG A 80 -3.09 -3.78 -9.14
N PRO A 81 -2.08 -3.36 -9.92
CA PRO A 81 -2.29 -2.40 -11.01
C PRO A 81 -3.43 -2.83 -11.93
N TYR A 82 -4.25 -1.85 -12.36
CA TYR A 82 -5.42 -2.05 -13.21
C TYR A 82 -6.54 -2.93 -12.62
N SER A 83 -6.43 -3.35 -11.36
CA SER A 83 -7.54 -4.03 -10.68
C SER A 83 -8.62 -3.04 -10.28
N HIS A 84 -9.88 -3.47 -10.38
CA HIS A 84 -11.02 -2.68 -9.92
C HIS A 84 -11.38 -2.98 -8.46
N PHE A 85 -10.38 -3.11 -7.59
CA PHE A 85 -10.64 -3.49 -6.21
C PHE A 85 -11.17 -2.31 -5.37
N ILE A 86 -12.47 -2.33 -5.10
CA ILE A 86 -13.14 -1.39 -4.21
C ILE A 86 -13.49 -2.08 -2.89
N LEU A 87 -12.98 -1.56 -1.77
CA LEU A 87 -13.33 -2.00 -0.43
C LEU A 87 -14.63 -1.31 0.02
N HIS A 88 -15.71 -2.09 0.13
CA HIS A 88 -17.03 -1.62 0.51
C HIS A 88 -17.17 -1.58 2.04
N LEU A 89 -16.93 -0.41 2.63
CA LEU A 89 -16.83 -0.25 4.09
C LEU A 89 -18.12 -0.65 4.84
N ARG A 90 -19.28 -0.61 4.18
CA ARG A 90 -20.57 -1.06 4.75
C ARG A 90 -20.61 -2.55 5.16
N TYR A 91 -19.69 -3.36 4.67
CA TYR A 91 -19.62 -4.80 4.96
C TYR A 91 -18.46 -5.16 5.90
N MET A 92 -17.82 -4.16 6.48
CA MET A 92 -16.74 -4.33 7.44
C MET A 92 -17.20 -3.82 8.81
N THR A 93 -16.64 -4.33 9.91
CA THR A 93 -16.78 -3.68 11.22
C THR A 93 -15.76 -2.56 11.37
N TYR A 94 -16.01 -1.62 12.27
CA TYR A 94 -15.01 -0.58 12.56
C TYR A 94 -13.71 -1.18 13.14
N GLU A 95 -13.81 -2.29 13.88
CA GLU A 95 -12.66 -3.02 14.39
C GLU A 95 -11.82 -3.63 13.25
N GLN A 96 -12.44 -4.34 12.31
CA GLN A 96 -11.78 -4.86 11.12
C GLN A 96 -11.09 -3.76 10.30
N PHE A 97 -11.74 -2.60 10.16
CA PHE A 97 -11.15 -1.43 9.51
C PHE A 97 -9.86 -1.00 10.22
N ARG A 98 -9.93 -0.81 11.55
CA ARG A 98 -8.78 -0.38 12.34
C ARG A 98 -7.66 -1.41 12.31
N GLU A 99 -7.97 -2.69 12.46
CA GLU A 99 -6.96 -3.75 12.42
C GLU A 99 -6.23 -3.78 11.07
N LEU A 100 -6.99 -3.71 9.97
CA LEU A 100 -6.45 -3.72 8.62
C LEU A 100 -5.47 -2.56 8.39
N PHE A 101 -5.78 -1.36 8.91
CA PHE A 101 -5.02 -0.15 8.60
C PHE A 101 -4.20 0.42 9.78
N SER A 102 -4.13 -0.28 10.91
CA SER A 102 -3.42 0.15 12.13
C SER A 102 -1.94 0.49 11.89
N GLU A 103 -1.25 -0.31 11.08
CA GLU A 103 0.17 -0.13 10.73
C GLU A 103 0.39 0.43 9.32
N ALA A 104 -0.68 0.65 8.57
CA ALA A 104 -0.59 1.07 7.19
C ALA A 104 -0.06 2.51 7.10
N THR A 105 1.11 2.64 6.49
CA THR A 105 1.71 3.95 6.17
C THR A 105 1.38 4.39 4.75
N HIS A 106 1.18 3.41 3.86
CA HIS A 106 0.93 3.63 2.45
C HIS A 106 -0.26 2.79 2.01
N ILE A 107 -1.27 3.47 1.49
CA ILE A 107 -2.49 2.83 1.01
C ILE A 107 -2.71 3.23 -0.44
N GLN A 108 -2.84 2.25 -1.32
CA GLN A 108 -3.25 2.43 -2.70
C GLN A 108 -4.43 1.52 -3.00
N LEU A 109 -5.63 1.94 -2.59
CA LEU A 109 -6.86 1.15 -2.68
C LEU A 109 -8.06 2.06 -2.99
N GLY A 110 -9.12 1.46 -3.55
CA GLY A 110 -10.41 2.10 -3.69
C GLY A 110 -11.28 1.84 -2.46
N PHE A 111 -12.02 2.84 -2.00
CA PHE A 111 -12.98 2.71 -0.90
C PHE A 111 -14.38 3.12 -1.36
N ARG A 112 -15.40 2.40 -0.90
CA ARG A 112 -16.80 2.81 -1.03
C ARG A 112 -17.46 2.92 0.33
N MET A 113 -17.85 4.14 0.68
CA MET A 113 -18.47 4.49 1.94
C MET A 113 -19.89 4.98 1.66
N ILE A 114 -20.85 4.07 1.67
CA ILE A 114 -22.27 4.38 1.48
C ILE A 114 -23.03 3.71 2.63
N ARG A 115 -23.82 4.51 3.38
CA ARG A 115 -24.59 4.04 4.55
C ARG A 115 -23.72 3.32 5.59
N VAL A 116 -22.55 3.88 5.87
CA VAL A 116 -21.64 3.37 6.89
C VAL A 116 -21.99 4.08 8.21
N PRO A 117 -22.28 3.35 9.31
CA PRO A 117 -22.75 3.97 10.56
C PRO A 117 -21.62 4.57 11.41
N TRP A 118 -20.38 4.59 10.92
CA TRP A 118 -19.22 5.04 11.68
C TRP A 118 -19.16 6.56 11.72
N THR A 119 -18.84 7.11 12.89
CA THR A 119 -18.72 8.57 13.10
C THR A 119 -17.31 9.09 12.87
N ARG A 120 -16.30 8.20 12.82
CA ARG A 120 -14.90 8.54 12.60
C ARG A 120 -14.21 7.46 11.77
N ILE A 121 -13.32 7.89 10.88
CA ILE A 121 -12.36 7.05 10.16
C ILE A 121 -10.97 7.57 10.49
N GLU A 122 -10.07 6.66 10.84
CA GLU A 122 -8.73 7.03 11.28
C GLU A 122 -7.71 6.05 10.73
N PHE A 123 -6.63 6.61 10.18
CA PHE A 123 -5.47 5.87 9.73
C PHE A 123 -4.25 6.39 10.54
N PRO A 124 -3.92 5.77 11.67
CA PRO A 124 -3.07 6.39 12.69
C PRO A 124 -1.62 6.61 12.24
N LYS A 125 -1.13 5.84 11.27
CA LYS A 125 0.26 5.89 10.77
C LYS A 125 0.36 6.30 9.30
N LEU A 126 -0.75 6.74 8.71
CA LEU A 126 -0.83 7.02 7.28
C LEU A 126 0.05 8.20 6.90
N VAL A 127 0.96 7.93 5.97
CA VAL A 127 1.80 8.93 5.31
C VAL A 127 1.26 9.24 3.92
N ARG A 128 0.74 8.22 3.21
CA ARG A 128 0.21 8.39 1.86
C ARG A 128 -1.03 7.55 1.58
N LEU A 129 -2.05 8.20 1.03
CA LEU A 129 -3.24 7.59 0.48
C LEU A 129 -3.37 7.95 -1.01
N ILE A 130 -3.30 6.94 -1.89
CA ILE A 130 -3.48 7.09 -3.32
C ILE A 130 -4.75 6.35 -3.73
N PRO A 131 -5.82 7.03 -4.16
CA PRO A 131 -7.00 6.35 -4.67
C PRO A 131 -6.69 5.72 -6.04
N ILE A 132 -7.13 4.48 -6.26
CA ILE A 132 -6.94 3.78 -7.56
C ILE A 132 -7.90 4.23 -8.66
N PHE A 133 -8.87 5.09 -8.31
CA PHE A 133 -9.79 5.75 -9.23
C PHE A 133 -9.81 7.26 -8.97
N SER A 134 -9.98 8.04 -10.03
CA SER A 134 -10.29 9.47 -9.97
C SER A 134 -11.68 9.67 -9.36
N GLY A 135 -11.77 9.72 -8.04
CA GLY A 135 -13.02 10.01 -7.32
C GLY A 135 -13.13 9.25 -6.02
N ILE A 136 -12.62 9.84 -4.93
CA ILE A 136 -13.12 9.51 -3.60
C ILE A 136 -14.51 10.16 -3.51
N ASN A 137 -15.54 9.44 -3.94
CA ASN A 137 -16.92 9.91 -3.85
C ASN A 137 -17.43 9.64 -2.44
N PHE A 138 -17.36 10.66 -1.58
CA PHE A 138 -18.11 10.72 -0.33
C PHE A 138 -19.57 11.01 -0.67
N HIS A 139 -20.39 9.96 -0.75
CA HIS A 139 -21.84 10.13 -0.78
C HIS A 139 -22.33 10.02 0.67
N TYR A 140 -22.63 11.16 1.26
CA TYR A 140 -23.34 11.27 2.54
C TYR A 140 -24.80 10.87 2.35
#